data_AF-A0A543EFK4-F1
#
_entry.id   AF-A0A543EFK4-F1
#
_cell.length_a   1.000
_cell.length_b   1.000
_cell.length_c   1.000
_cell.angle_alpha   90.00
_cell.angle_beta   90.00
_cell.angle_gamma   90.00
#
_symmetry.space_group_name_H-M   'P 1'
#
loop_
_entity.id
_entity.type
_entity.pdbx_description
1 polymer ?
#
loop_
_entity_poly.entity_id
_entity_poly.type
_entity_poly.pdbx_seq_one_letter_code
_entity_poly.pdbx_strand_id
1 'polypeptide(L)'
;MVITQLYILDWYDDIITSVTLFENDMYIFNCIQKDINNGEKTYYCVKIDEISSQKIRDVMEKKKLTAGDWNSINLIFEKNNIDDHVFLLKTESLFIGLDIMLRKTKNLDLRSIKFPFDISTLYTDQNNNERYI
;
A
#
# COMPACT_ATOMS: atom_id res chain seq x y z
N MET A 1 3.73 15.75 -1.95
CA MET A 1 4.87 14.98 -1.44
C MET A 1 5.47 14.19 -2.58
N VAL A 2 6.76 14.37 -2.89
CA VAL A 2 7.40 13.72 -4.05
C VAL A 2 7.98 12.35 -3.67
N ILE A 3 7.69 11.32 -4.46
CA ILE A 3 8.31 9.99 -4.30
C ILE A 3 9.82 10.09 -4.57
N THR A 4 10.65 9.89 -3.55
CA THR A 4 12.13 9.90 -3.68
C THR A 4 12.69 8.51 -3.96
N GLN A 5 12.05 7.46 -3.45
CA GLN A 5 12.37 6.05 -3.73
C GLN A 5 11.09 5.22 -3.80
N LEU A 6 11.08 4.22 -4.70
CA LEU A 6 10.00 3.26 -4.87
C LEU A 6 10.61 1.86 -5.02
N TYR A 7 10.29 0.95 -4.11
CA TYR A 7 10.72 -0.45 -4.14
C TYR A 7 9.50 -1.35 -4.30
N ILE A 8 9.39 -2.05 -5.42
CA ILE A 8 8.31 -3.01 -5.68
C ILE A 8 8.61 -4.30 -4.92
N LEU A 9 7.74 -4.65 -3.97
CA LEU A 9 7.78 -5.92 -3.22
C LEU A 9 7.13 -7.05 -4.02
N ASP A 10 6.00 -6.76 -4.67
CA ASP A 10 5.26 -7.67 -5.56
C ASP A 10 4.45 -6.87 -6.60
N TRP A 11 4.13 -7.49 -7.73
CA TRP A 11 3.33 -6.90 -8.81
C TRP A 11 2.59 -7.99 -9.60
N TYR A 12 1.26 -7.90 -9.63
CA TYR A 12 0.38 -8.75 -10.44
C TYR A 12 -0.71 -7.88 -11.09
N ASP A 13 -0.97 -7.98 -12.40
CA ASP A 13 -2.04 -7.24 -13.11
C ASP A 13 -2.16 -5.73 -12.72
N ASP A 14 -1.03 -5.01 -12.77
CA ASP A 14 -0.88 -3.59 -12.35
C ASP A 14 -1.23 -3.27 -10.88
N ILE A 15 -1.56 -4.28 -10.07
CA ILE A 15 -1.67 -4.21 -8.61
C ILE A 15 -0.23 -4.24 -8.10
N ILE A 16 0.29 -3.06 -7.74
CA ILE A 16 1.65 -2.89 -7.21
C ILE A 16 1.58 -2.88 -5.69
N THR A 17 2.44 -3.69 -5.08
CA THR A 17 2.69 -3.72 -3.64
C THR A 17 4.12 -3.26 -3.41
N SER A 18 4.32 -2.18 -2.65
CA SER A 18 5.61 -1.47 -2.64
C SER A 18 5.94 -0.78 -1.31
N VAL A 19 7.22 -0.52 -1.11
CA VAL A 19 7.71 0.45 -0.12
C VAL A 19 8.04 1.74 -0.86
N THR A 20 7.48 2.85 -0.37
CA THR A 20 7.63 4.18 -0.96
C THR A 20 8.22 5.15 0.07
N LEU A 21 9.17 5.98 -0.33
CA LEU A 21 9.78 6.98 0.54
C LEU A 21 9.51 8.40 0.06
N PHE A 22 9.31 9.30 1.03
CA PHE A 22 9.09 10.73 0.86
C PHE A 22 10.05 11.46 1.80
N GLU A 23 11.12 12.02 1.25
CA GLU A 23 12.22 12.59 2.03
C GLU A 23 12.78 11.56 3.03
N ASN A 24 12.45 11.68 4.32
CA ASN A 24 12.85 10.76 5.39
C ASN A 24 11.77 9.73 5.76
N ASP A 25 10.50 9.97 5.40
CA ASP A 25 9.38 9.12 5.77
C ASP A 25 9.26 7.88 4.87
N MET A 26 8.94 6.74 5.47
CA MET A 26 8.71 5.47 4.78
C MET A 26 7.25 5.02 4.90
N TYR A 27 6.70 4.49 3.81
CA TYR A 27 5.35 3.95 3.75
C TYR A 27 5.34 2.58 3.05
N ILE A 28 4.47 1.67 3.50
CA ILE A 28 4.02 0.53 2.69
C ILE A 28 2.77 0.97 1.91
N PHE A 29 2.81 0.81 0.59
CA PHE A 29 1.70 1.05 -0.32
C PHE A 29 1.17 -0.29 -0.83
N ASN A 30 -0.11 -0.57 -0.59
CA ASN A 30 -0.83 -1.74 -1.11
C ASN A 30 -1.97 -1.26 -2.01
N CYS A 31 -2.04 -1.72 -3.26
CA CYS A 31 -3.17 -1.40 -4.15
C CYS A 31 -4.41 -2.20 -3.71
N ILE A 32 -5.53 -1.51 -3.42
CA ILE A 32 -6.77 -2.12 -2.90
C ILE A 32 -7.98 -1.97 -3.84
N GLN A 33 -7.85 -1.18 -4.91
CA GLN A 33 -8.86 -1.03 -5.96
C GLN A 33 -8.21 -0.52 -7.25
N LYS A 34 -8.66 -1.01 -8.42
CA LYS A 34 -8.27 -0.60 -9.77
C LYS A 34 -9.58 -0.35 -10.52
N ASP A 35 -9.83 0.89 -10.95
CA ASP A 35 -10.99 1.20 -11.79
C ASP A 35 -10.71 0.72 -13.22
N ILE A 36 -11.51 -0.25 -13.69
CA ILE A 36 -11.34 -0.89 -15.00
C ILE A 36 -11.60 0.06 -16.19
N ASN A 37 -12.26 1.20 -15.96
CA ASN A 37 -12.67 2.12 -17.03
C ASN A 37 -11.61 3.17 -17.38
N ASN A 38 -10.75 3.52 -16.42
CA ASN A 38 -9.74 4.58 -16.55
C ASN A 38 -8.34 4.20 -16.01
N GLY A 39 -8.22 3.08 -15.29
CA GLY A 39 -6.95 2.60 -14.74
C GLY A 39 -6.49 3.29 -13.44
N GLU A 40 -7.30 4.19 -12.86
CA GLU A 40 -7.03 4.80 -11.55
C GLU A 40 -6.98 3.72 -10.46
N LYS A 41 -5.95 3.77 -9.62
CA LYS A 41 -5.73 2.82 -8.52
C LYS A 41 -5.87 3.56 -7.20
N THR A 42 -6.65 2.98 -6.28
CA THR A 42 -6.69 3.41 -4.88
C THR A 42 -5.68 2.57 -4.09
N TYR A 43 -4.65 3.21 -3.57
CA TYR A 43 -3.66 2.60 -2.69
C TYR A 43 -3.99 2.89 -1.23
N TYR A 44 -3.85 1.85 -0.40
CA TYR A 44 -3.78 1.92 1.04
C TYR A 44 -2.33 2.14 1.46
N CYS A 45 -2.07 3.24 2.16
CA CYS A 45 -0.74 3.76 2.44
C CYS A 45 -0.51 3.82 3.95
N VAL A 46 0.32 2.93 4.49
CA VAL A 46 0.63 2.84 5.93
C VAL A 46 2.01 3.43 6.19
N LYS A 47 2.09 4.52 6.96
CA LYS A 47 3.35 5.12 7.41
C LYS A 47 4.03 4.21 8.43
N ILE A 48 5.32 3.96 8.22
CA ILE A 48 6.11 3.03 9.03
C ILE A 48 6.92 3.81 10.07
N ASP A 49 6.87 3.37 11.33
CA ASP A 49 7.69 3.92 12.40
C ASP A 49 9.20 3.71 12.16
N GLU A 50 10.03 4.58 12.74
CA GLU A 50 11.49 4.61 12.51
C GLU A 50 12.17 3.26 12.85
N ILE A 51 11.77 2.63 13.96
CA ILE A 51 12.33 1.35 14.43
C ILE A 51 12.01 0.21 13.45
N SER A 52 10.81 0.21 12.88
CA SER A 52 10.42 -0.74 11.83
C SER A 52 11.03 -0.40 10.46
N SER A 53 11.27 0.88 10.18
CA SER A 53 11.79 1.35 8.89
C SER A 53 13.17 0.78 8.58
N GLN A 54 14.06 0.65 9.58
CA GLN A 54 15.36 0.01 9.37
C GLN A 54 15.19 -1.46 8.92
N LYS A 55 14.30 -2.22 9.58
CA LYS A 55 14.05 -3.63 9.21
C LYS A 55 13.51 -3.78 7.79
N ILE A 56 12.74 -2.80 7.29
CA ILE A 56 12.34 -2.78 5.88
C ILE A 56 13.53 -2.48 4.97
N ARG A 57 14.46 -1.58 5.31
CA ARG A 57 15.70 -1.36 4.53
C ARG A 57 16.51 -2.65 4.42
N ASP A 58 16.74 -3.33 5.53
CA ASP A 58 17.45 -4.63 5.59
C ASP A 58 16.81 -5.72 4.71
N VAL A 59 15.50 -5.60 4.43
CA VAL A 59 14.72 -6.49 3.57
C VAL A 59 14.73 -6.05 2.09
N MET A 60 14.66 -4.75 1.81
CA MET A 60 14.77 -4.19 0.45
C MET A 60 16.15 -4.42 -0.19
N GLU A 61 17.21 -4.55 0.61
CA GLU A 61 18.55 -4.88 0.10
C GLU A 61 18.67 -6.34 -0.38
N LYS A 62 17.67 -7.20 -0.13
CA LYS A 62 17.68 -8.62 -0.50
C LYS A 62 17.22 -8.83 -1.94
N LYS A 63 18.07 -9.48 -2.75
CA LYS A 63 17.77 -9.85 -4.15
C LYS A 63 16.54 -10.75 -4.34
N LYS A 64 16.08 -11.44 -3.28
CA LYS A 64 14.86 -12.25 -3.23
C LYS A 64 14.30 -12.22 -1.81
N LEU A 65 12.99 -12.04 -1.69
CA LEU A 65 12.27 -12.09 -0.42
C LEU A 65 11.95 -13.54 -0.05
N THR A 66 12.16 -13.91 1.22
CA THR A 66 11.76 -15.20 1.78
C THR A 66 10.40 -15.11 2.48
N ALA A 67 9.78 -16.24 2.81
CA ALA A 67 8.57 -16.24 3.65
C ALA A 67 8.79 -15.57 5.02
N GLY A 68 10.01 -15.60 5.58
CA GLY A 68 10.35 -14.87 6.81
C GLY A 68 10.41 -13.35 6.63
N ASP A 69 10.79 -12.89 5.43
CA ASP A 69 10.79 -11.47 5.08
C ASP A 69 9.36 -10.96 4.89
N TRP A 70 8.51 -11.70 4.17
CA TRP A 70 7.09 -11.42 4.06
C TRP A 70 6.40 -11.37 5.42
N ASN A 71 6.60 -12.38 6.28
CA ASN A 71 6.07 -12.36 7.65
C ASN A 71 6.56 -11.14 8.45
N SER A 72 7.80 -10.68 8.22
CA SER A 72 8.34 -9.49 8.89
C SER A 72 7.70 -8.19 8.38
N ILE A 73 7.47 -8.07 7.06
CA ILE A 73 6.73 -6.96 6.45
C ILE A 73 5.28 -6.93 6.96
N ASN A 74 4.61 -8.08 7.01
CA ASN A 74 3.24 -8.21 7.53
C ASN A 74 3.12 -7.71 8.97
N LEU A 75 3.99 -8.17 9.87
CA LEU A 75 3.99 -7.75 11.27
C LEU A 75 4.31 -6.25 11.45
N ILE A 76 5.16 -5.69 10.58
CA ILE A 76 5.45 -4.25 10.56
C ILE A 76 4.24 -3.44 10.05
N PHE A 77 3.56 -3.92 9.02
CA PHE A 77 2.34 -3.33 8.48
C PHE A 77 1.21 -3.34 9.52
N GLU A 78 0.90 -4.50 10.12
CA GLU A 78 -0.13 -4.65 11.15
C GLU A 78 0.16 -3.76 12.38
N LYS A 79 1.41 -3.71 12.86
CA LYS A 79 1.84 -2.82 13.95
C LYS A 79 1.58 -1.34 13.64
N ASN A 80 1.72 -0.92 12.39
CA ASN A 80 1.54 0.47 11.95
C ASN A 80 0.12 0.77 11.42
N ASN A 81 -0.79 -0.21 11.38
CA ASN A 81 -2.16 -0.03 10.90
C ASN A 81 -3.07 0.64 11.96
N ILE A 82 -2.73 1.89 12.30
CA ILE A 82 -3.36 2.72 13.33
C ILE A 82 -3.75 4.09 12.76
N ASP A 83 -4.81 4.73 13.28
CA ASP A 83 -5.50 5.87 12.64
C ASP A 83 -4.59 7.03 12.21
N ASP A 84 -3.52 7.33 12.96
CA ASP A 84 -2.60 8.43 12.65
C ASP A 84 -1.58 8.10 11.55
N HIS A 85 -1.39 6.82 11.23
CA HIS A 85 -0.42 6.31 10.27
C HIS A 85 -1.04 5.87 8.94
N VAL A 86 -2.38 5.85 8.81
CA VAL A 86 -3.08 5.31 7.64
C VAL A 86 -3.63 6.40 6.71
N PHE A 87 -3.30 6.27 5.43
CA PHE A 87 -3.68 7.20 4.37
C PHE A 87 -4.19 6.45 3.13
N LEU A 88 -4.88 7.17 2.26
CA LEU A 88 -5.27 6.74 0.92
C LEU A 88 -4.62 7.62 -0.14
N LEU A 89 -4.22 7.00 -1.24
CA LEU A 89 -3.78 7.67 -2.47
C LEU A 89 -4.65 7.19 -3.63
N LYS A 90 -5.02 8.10 -4.54
CA LYS A 90 -5.56 7.79 -5.86
C LYS A 90 -4.55 8.24 -6.92
N THR A 91 -4.19 7.34 -7.84
CA THR A 91 -3.27 7.61 -8.96
C THR A 91 -3.38 6.51 -10.02
N GLU A 92 -3.15 6.85 -11.29
CA GLU A 92 -3.06 5.88 -12.38
C GLU A 92 -1.78 5.02 -12.27
N SER A 93 -0.69 5.59 -11.75
CA SER A 93 0.64 4.95 -11.68
C SER A 93 1.47 5.40 -10.48
N LEU A 94 2.53 4.66 -10.16
CA LEU A 94 3.55 5.02 -9.16
C LEU A 94 4.92 5.05 -9.83
N PHE A 95 5.66 6.16 -9.67
CA PHE A 95 7.03 6.31 -10.18
C PHE A 95 7.81 7.33 -9.35
N ILE A 96 9.15 7.24 -9.37
CA ILE A 96 10.03 8.18 -8.68
C ILE A 96 9.91 9.56 -9.34
N GLY A 97 9.74 10.61 -8.53
CA GLY A 97 9.46 11.98 -9.01
C GLY A 97 7.98 12.33 -9.15
N LEU A 98 7.05 11.38 -8.96
CA LEU A 98 5.62 11.67 -8.85
C LEU A 98 5.35 12.49 -7.57
N ASP A 99 4.68 13.63 -7.71
CA ASP A 99 4.12 14.38 -6.57
C ASP A 99 2.72 13.86 -6.22
N ILE A 100 2.49 13.53 -4.95
CA ILE A 100 1.24 12.97 -4.46
C ILE A 100 0.64 13.77 -3.29
N MET A 101 -0.67 13.64 -3.12
CA MET A 101 -1.41 14.14 -1.95
C MET A 101 -2.08 12.97 -1.21
N LEU A 102 -1.44 12.50 -0.14
CA LEU A 102 -2.00 11.49 0.76
C LEU A 102 -3.23 12.05 1.51
N ARG A 103 -4.35 11.32 1.48
CA ARG A 103 -5.57 11.65 2.23
C ARG A 103 -5.66 10.77 3.46
N LYS A 104 -5.55 11.34 4.66
CA LYS A 104 -5.69 10.58 5.92
C LYS A 104 -7.08 9.94 6.02
N THR A 105 -7.14 8.65 6.34
CA THR A 105 -8.43 7.99 6.56
C THR A 105 -8.98 8.30 7.96
N LYS A 106 -10.30 8.15 8.11
CA LYS A 106 -10.99 8.04 9.40
C LYS A 106 -11.87 6.79 9.47
N ASN A 107 -11.88 5.96 8.44
CA ASN A 107 -12.70 4.76 8.42
C ASN A 107 -11.98 3.60 9.13
N LEU A 108 -12.55 3.13 10.24
CA LEU A 108 -12.10 1.99 11.02
C LEU A 108 -12.17 0.69 10.22
N ASP A 109 -13.14 0.54 9.30
CA ASP A 109 -13.36 -0.69 8.53
C ASP A 109 -12.11 -1.07 7.71
N LEU A 110 -11.39 -0.07 7.20
CA LEU A 110 -10.18 -0.29 6.40
C LEU A 110 -9.00 -0.85 7.23
N ARG A 111 -9.04 -0.83 8.57
CA ARG A 111 -8.03 -1.51 9.40
C ARG A 111 -8.11 -3.04 9.30
N SER A 112 -9.19 -3.59 8.72
CA SER A 112 -9.32 -5.02 8.47
C SER A 112 -8.38 -5.54 7.37
N ILE A 113 -7.89 -4.67 6.49
CA ILE A 113 -7.02 -5.01 5.35
C ILE A 113 -5.72 -5.66 5.84
N LYS A 114 -5.47 -6.89 5.40
CA LYS A 114 -4.23 -7.64 5.64
C LYS A 114 -3.36 -7.71 4.41
N PHE A 115 -2.05 -7.70 4.67
CA PHE A 115 -1.02 -7.72 3.66
C PHE A 115 -0.46 -9.16 3.48
N PRO A 116 -0.10 -9.60 2.26
CA PRO A 116 -0.39 -8.97 0.96
C PRO A 116 -1.77 -9.35 0.37
N PHE A 117 -2.61 -10.12 1.10
CA PHE A 117 -3.69 -10.90 0.48
C PHE A 117 -5.11 -10.30 0.49
N ASP A 118 -5.39 -9.17 1.14
CA ASP A 118 -6.69 -8.48 0.98
C ASP A 118 -6.77 -7.67 -0.33
N ILE A 119 -6.67 -8.42 -1.41
CA ILE A 119 -6.99 -8.08 -2.80
C ILE A 119 -8.50 -8.29 -3.08
N SER A 120 -9.27 -8.70 -2.06
CA SER A 120 -10.68 -9.12 -2.12
C SER A 120 -11.67 -8.10 -2.71
N THR A 121 -11.31 -6.81 -2.78
CA THR A 121 -12.14 -5.72 -3.32
C THR A 121 -11.84 -5.32 -4.77
N LEU A 122 -10.81 -5.91 -5.41
CA LEU A 122 -10.19 -5.33 -6.62
C LEU A 122 -10.98 -5.41 -7.92
N TYR A 123 -12.09 -6.16 -7.97
CA TYR A 123 -12.99 -6.21 -9.12
C TYR A 123 -14.40 -5.73 -8.73
N THR A 124 -14.54 -4.41 -8.57
CA THR A 124 -15.85 -3.76 -8.41
C THR A 124 -16.54 -3.63 -9.78
N ASP A 125 -17.01 -4.75 -10.33
CA ASP A 125 -17.82 -4.77 -11.56
C ASP A 125 -19.15 -4.01 -11.31
N GLN A 126 -19.35 -2.93 -12.07
CA GLN A 126 -20.55 -2.09 -11.97
C GLN A 126 -21.83 -2.78 -12.46
N ASN A 127 -21.74 -3.99 -13.03
CA ASN A 127 -22.90 -4.81 -13.34
C ASN A 127 -23.61 -5.37 -12.10
N ASN A 128 -22.97 -5.38 -10.91
CA ASN A 128 -23.62 -5.76 -9.65
C ASN A 128 -24.53 -4.64 -9.09
N ASN A 129 -25.59 -4.37 -9.85
CA ASN A 129 -26.84 -3.81 -9.33
C ASN A 129 -27.49 -4.82 -8.36
N GLU A 130 -27.04 -4.89 -7.10
CA GLU A 130 -27.95 -5.20 -5.99
C GLU A 130 -27.40 -4.82 -4.60
N ARG A 131 -28.18 -3.99 -3.90
CA ARG A 131 -28.40 -3.93 -2.44
C ARG A 131 -27.27 -4.42 -1.50
N TYR A 132 -26.71 -3.48 -0.74
CA TYR A 132 -26.73 -3.60 0.73
C TYR A 132 -27.12 -2.26 1.37
N ILE A 133 -27.68 -2.33 2.58
CA ILE A 133 -28.24 -1.24 3.40
C ILE A 133 -27.45 -1.21 4.71
#